data_AF-A0A969EDP8-F1
#
_entry.id   AF-A0A969EDP8-F1
#
_cell.length_a   1.000
_cell.length_b   1.000
_cell.length_c   1.000
_cell.angle_alpha   90.00
_cell.angle_beta   90.00
_cell.angle_gamma   90.00
#
_symmetry.space_group_name_H-M   'P 1'
#
loop_
_entity.id
_entity.type
_entity.pdbx_description
1 polymer ?
#
loop_
_entity_poly.entity_id
_entity_poly.type
_entity_poly.pdbx_seq_one_letter_code
_entity_poly.pdbx_strand_id
1 'polypeptide(L)'
;MRRKQTHVYLATGIAIFLLGLSCIRTTPIFAQEASNPQTNPHFAAALSRLDQKDLQGAMQELNQAILLDPSLADAYSLRAILHLDNKNYQKALVDFTEVTRLRPQSAEAYVNLAKSQLVFKDYRAALQSATKATQLEPQNQNALLLVQLIQRILESSGMVEK
;
A
#
# COMPACT_ATOMS: atom_id res chain seq x y z
N MET A 1 -30.12 29.26 -7.73
CA MET A 1 -29.74 28.08 -6.91
C MET A 1 -29.16 26.99 -7.83
N ARG A 2 -28.00 26.43 -7.44
CA ARG A 2 -27.16 25.37 -8.08
C ARG A 2 -26.71 25.57 -9.55
N ARG A 3 -25.42 25.89 -9.73
CA ARG A 3 -24.60 25.59 -10.93
C ARG A 3 -23.29 24.96 -10.42
N LYS A 4 -23.19 23.63 -10.44
CA LYS A 4 -22.44 22.79 -11.41
C LYS A 4 -20.94 23.12 -11.48
N GLN A 5 -20.15 22.14 -11.04
CA GLN A 5 -18.70 21.99 -11.20
C GLN A 5 -18.28 22.20 -12.67
N THR A 6 -17.16 22.88 -12.86
CA THR A 6 -16.33 22.79 -14.07
C THR A 6 -14.91 22.51 -13.64
N HIS A 7 -14.44 21.29 -13.93
CA HIS A 7 -13.04 20.91 -13.86
C HIS A 7 -12.22 21.76 -14.83
N VAL A 8 -11.12 22.33 -14.37
CA VAL A 8 -10.04 22.83 -15.23
C VAL A 8 -8.75 22.16 -14.76
N TYR A 9 -8.42 21.04 -15.42
CA TYR A 9 -7.04 20.59 -15.52
C TYR A 9 -6.38 21.42 -16.63
N LEU A 10 -5.38 22.23 -16.28
CA LEU A 10 -4.45 22.78 -17.25
C LEU A 10 -3.03 22.49 -16.76
N ALA A 11 -2.48 21.40 -17.28
CA ALA A 11 -1.05 21.17 -17.30
C ALA A 11 -0.44 22.17 -18.30
N THR A 12 0.34 23.15 -17.83
CA THR A 12 1.38 23.82 -18.62
C THR A 12 2.38 24.49 -17.70
N GLY A 13 3.67 24.20 -17.89
CA GLY A 13 4.71 25.20 -17.65
C GLY A 13 5.77 24.81 -16.62
N ILE A 14 6.74 24.02 -17.06
CA ILE A 14 8.12 24.17 -16.56
C ILE A 14 8.54 25.61 -16.86
N ALA A 15 8.88 26.38 -15.82
CA ALA A 15 9.57 27.65 -15.94
C ALA A 15 10.66 27.71 -14.87
N ILE A 16 11.83 27.17 -15.23
CA ILE A 16 13.08 27.46 -14.53
C ILE A 16 13.53 28.84 -15.02
N PHE A 17 13.55 29.83 -14.13
CA PHE A 17 14.31 31.06 -14.34
C PHE A 17 15.05 31.40 -13.05
N LEU A 18 16.37 31.39 -13.15
CA LEU A 18 17.35 31.56 -12.08
C LEU A 18 17.25 32.95 -11.45
N LEU A 19 17.39 33.04 -10.12
CA LEU A 19 18.30 33.96 -9.41
C LEU A 19 18.13 33.76 -7.89
N GLY A 20 19.13 33.15 -7.24
CA GLY A 20 19.22 33.11 -5.78
C GLY A 20 19.79 31.80 -5.25
N LEU A 21 21.05 31.84 -4.82
CA LEU A 21 21.75 30.75 -4.14
C LEU A 21 20.94 30.19 -2.97
N SER A 22 20.42 28.97 -3.12
CA SER A 22 20.57 27.96 -2.08
C SER A 22 20.52 26.58 -2.71
N CYS A 23 21.45 25.75 -2.27
CA CYS A 23 21.71 24.39 -2.71
C CYS A 23 20.39 23.62 -2.94
N ILE A 24 20.09 23.23 -4.18
CA ILE A 24 19.09 22.19 -4.43
C ILE A 24 19.74 20.90 -3.91
N ARG A 25 19.60 20.69 -2.60
CA ARG A 25 19.72 19.36 -2.00
C ARG A 25 18.57 18.61 -2.64
N THR A 26 18.87 17.74 -3.60
CA THR A 26 17.90 16.78 -4.11
C THR A 26 17.48 15.93 -2.92
N THR A 27 16.44 16.37 -2.23
CA THR A 27 15.79 15.56 -1.23
C THR A 27 15.28 14.34 -1.97
N PRO A 28 15.63 13.12 -1.54
CA PRO A 28 15.02 11.94 -2.13
C PRO A 28 13.50 12.13 -2.08
N ILE A 29 12.81 11.69 -3.11
CA ILE A 29 11.36 11.91 -3.35
C ILE A 29 10.50 11.56 -2.12
N PHE A 30 11.01 10.74 -1.19
CA PHE A 30 10.40 10.38 0.08
C PHE A 30 10.36 11.49 1.16
N ALA A 31 11.18 12.55 1.10
CA ALA A 31 11.23 13.56 2.16
C ALA A 31 10.17 14.67 2.03
N GLN A 32 9.49 14.77 0.88
CA GLN A 32 8.52 15.86 0.64
C GLN A 32 7.15 15.59 1.28
N GLU A 33 6.83 14.35 1.65
CA GLU A 33 5.58 14.01 2.34
C GLU A 33 5.62 14.35 3.84
N ALA A 34 6.81 14.45 4.44
CA ALA A 34 6.98 14.74 5.87
C ALA A 34 6.74 16.21 6.24
N SER A 35 6.74 17.14 5.28
CA SER A 35 6.56 18.59 5.52
C SER A 35 5.15 19.10 5.23
N ASN A 36 4.22 18.23 4.85
CA ASN A 36 2.81 18.60 4.71
C ASN A 36 2.15 18.64 6.11
N PRO A 37 1.61 19.79 6.57
CA PRO A 37 0.96 19.92 7.88
C PRO A 37 -0.33 19.08 8.04
N GLN A 38 -0.77 18.39 6.98
CA GLN A 38 -1.85 17.40 7.01
C GLN A 38 -1.37 15.95 7.17
N THR A 39 -0.05 15.69 7.12
CA THR A 39 0.50 14.34 7.30
C THR A 39 0.38 13.94 8.77
N ASN A 40 -0.18 12.76 9.01
CA ASN A 40 -0.30 12.21 10.37
C ASN A 40 1.09 12.19 11.04
N PRO A 41 1.31 12.92 12.14
CA PRO A 41 2.65 13.10 12.71
C PRO A 41 3.26 11.79 13.19
N HIS A 42 2.43 10.85 13.65
CA HIS A 42 2.89 9.53 14.02
C HIS A 42 3.26 8.67 12.80
N PHE A 43 2.59 8.85 11.66
CA PHE A 43 2.99 8.16 10.44
C PHE A 43 4.36 8.65 9.95
N ALA A 44 4.60 9.97 9.96
CA ALA A 44 5.92 10.52 9.65
C ALA A 44 7.00 10.05 10.64
N ALA A 45 6.67 10.01 11.94
CA ALA A 45 7.57 9.47 12.97
C ALA A 45 7.88 7.98 12.75
N ALA A 46 6.89 7.18 12.34
CA ALA A 46 7.08 5.77 12.02
C ALA A 46 8.11 5.58 10.89
N LEU A 47 7.98 6.35 9.81
CA LEU A 47 8.94 6.32 8.69
C LEU A 47 10.35 6.68 9.15
N SER A 48 10.49 7.75 9.94
CA SER A 48 11.79 8.15 10.48
C SER A 48 12.43 7.08 11.37
N ARG A 49 11.63 6.35 12.15
CA ARG A 49 12.12 5.23 12.98
C ARG A 49 12.53 4.02 12.14
N LEU A 50 11.83 3.75 11.03
CA LEU A 50 12.25 2.72 10.08
C LEU A 50 13.59 3.03 9.44
N ASP A 51 13.85 4.29 9.09
CA ASP A 51 15.16 4.72 8.59
C ASP A 51 16.27 4.50 9.62
N GLN A 52 15.95 4.64 10.91
CA GLN A 52 16.83 4.35 12.04
C GLN A 52 16.91 2.85 12.37
N LYS A 53 16.18 1.99 11.66
CA LYS A 53 16.02 0.55 11.93
C LYS A 53 15.39 0.24 13.29
N ASP A 54 14.75 1.22 13.92
CA ASP A 54 13.95 1.04 15.14
C ASP A 54 12.56 0.49 14.77
N LEU A 55 12.51 -0.82 14.51
CA LEU A 55 11.27 -1.50 14.11
C LEU A 55 10.21 -1.47 15.21
N GLN A 56 10.62 -1.54 16.47
CA GLN A 56 9.70 -1.55 17.60
C GLN A 56 9.05 -0.18 17.78
N GLY A 57 9.84 0.89 17.75
CA GLY A 57 9.32 2.25 17.80
C GLY A 57 8.46 2.56 16.57
N ALA A 58 8.87 2.14 15.37
CA ALA A 58 8.05 2.31 14.16
C ALA A 58 6.67 1.66 14.31
N MET A 59 6.60 0.43 14.84
CA MET A 59 5.32 -0.23 15.14
C MET A 59 4.46 0.55 16.15
N GLN A 60 5.07 1.14 17.19
CA GLN A 60 4.34 1.95 18.17
C GLN A 60 3.74 3.20 17.52
N GLU A 61 4.52 3.91 16.72
CA GLU A 61 4.04 5.10 16.00
C GLU A 61 2.95 4.74 14.98
N LEU A 62 3.06 3.62 14.27
CA LEU A 62 2.00 3.16 13.36
C LEU A 62 0.69 2.87 14.09
N ASN A 63 0.75 2.30 15.29
CA ASN A 63 -0.44 2.08 16.11
C ASN A 63 -1.10 3.41 16.51
N GLN A 64 -0.32 4.42 16.88
CA GLN A 64 -0.84 5.75 17.20
C GLN A 64 -1.40 6.43 15.95
N ALA A 65 -0.74 6.30 14.80
CA ALA A 65 -1.20 6.84 13.54
C ALA A 65 -2.58 6.30 13.17
N ILE A 66 -2.77 4.98 13.28
CA ILE A 66 -4.05 4.30 13.01
C ILE A 66 -5.12 4.67 14.04
N LEU A 67 -4.75 4.84 15.31
CA LEU A 67 -5.70 5.26 16.35
C LEU A 67 -6.26 6.67 16.08
N LEU A 68 -5.40 7.58 15.62
CA LEU A 68 -5.79 8.95 15.28
C LEU A 68 -6.52 9.06 13.96
N ASP A 69 -6.09 8.28 12.96
CA ASP A 69 -6.72 8.22 11.65
C ASP A 69 -6.91 6.75 11.20
N PRO A 70 -8.07 6.14 11.51
CA PRO A 70 -8.41 4.79 11.08
C PRO A 70 -8.61 4.66 9.56
N SER A 71 -8.60 5.77 8.81
CA SER A 71 -8.71 5.75 7.35
C SER A 71 -7.35 5.76 6.64
N LEU A 72 -6.26 5.86 7.41
CA LEU A 72 -4.89 5.95 6.90
C LEU A 72 -4.38 4.59 6.40
N ALA A 73 -4.78 4.24 5.18
CA ALA A 73 -4.42 2.97 4.54
C ALA A 73 -2.90 2.74 4.42
N ASP A 74 -2.09 3.80 4.31
CA ASP A 74 -0.62 3.65 4.28
C ASP A 74 -0.06 3.15 5.62
N ALA A 75 -0.64 3.57 6.75
CA ALA A 75 -0.22 3.09 8.05
C ALA A 75 -0.56 1.61 8.25
N TYR A 76 -1.74 1.17 7.80
CA TYR A 76 -2.07 -0.26 7.77
C TYR A 76 -1.14 -1.05 6.85
N SER A 77 -0.86 -0.54 5.65
CA SER A 77 0.01 -1.20 4.67
C SER A 77 1.42 -1.38 5.24
N LEU A 78 1.99 -0.32 5.82
CA LEU A 78 3.33 -0.35 6.39
C LEU A 78 3.39 -1.27 7.61
N ARG A 79 2.39 -1.24 8.50
CA ARG A 79 2.31 -2.15 9.64
C ARG A 79 2.18 -3.61 9.21
N ALA A 80 1.42 -3.88 8.15
CA ALA A 80 1.30 -5.22 7.58
C ALA A 80 2.64 -5.74 7.05
N ILE A 81 3.42 -4.91 6.37
CA ILE A 81 4.77 -5.26 5.89
C ILE A 81 5.68 -5.61 7.06
N LEU A 82 5.70 -4.79 8.13
CA LEU A 82 6.49 -5.11 9.33
C LEU A 82 6.03 -6.39 10.01
N HIS A 83 4.72 -6.68 9.98
CA HIS A 83 4.20 -7.96 10.44
C HIS A 83 4.68 -9.14 9.58
N LEU A 84 4.75 -8.99 8.26
CA LEU A 84 5.31 -10.02 7.37
C LEU A 84 6.78 -10.30 7.67
N ASP A 85 7.59 -9.23 7.82
CA ASP A 85 9.02 -9.35 8.14
C ASP A 85 9.25 -10.06 9.47
N ASN A 86 8.37 -9.80 10.44
CA ASN A 86 8.38 -10.46 11.74
C ASN A 86 7.58 -11.78 11.76
N LYS A 87 7.26 -12.36 10.59
CA LYS A 87 6.54 -13.63 10.40
C LYS A 87 5.17 -13.71 11.09
N ASN A 88 4.59 -12.57 11.44
CA ASN A 88 3.26 -12.44 12.04
C ASN A 88 2.18 -12.39 10.94
N TYR A 89 2.09 -13.46 10.15
CA TYR A 89 1.25 -13.50 8.95
C TYR A 89 -0.24 -13.24 9.21
N GLN A 90 -0.75 -13.67 10.37
CA GLN A 90 -2.14 -13.40 10.76
C GLN A 90 -2.42 -11.90 10.94
N LYS A 91 -1.49 -11.16 11.58
CA LYS A 91 -1.65 -9.72 11.78
C LYS A 91 -1.50 -8.96 10.46
N ALA A 92 -0.54 -9.37 9.62
CA ALA A 92 -0.38 -8.81 8.28
C ALA A 92 -1.65 -9.00 7.43
N LEU A 93 -2.27 -10.19 7.49
CA LEU A 93 -3.52 -10.48 6.78
C LEU A 93 -4.65 -9.53 7.21
N VAL A 94 -4.81 -9.31 8.52
CA VAL A 94 -5.81 -8.37 9.06
C VAL A 94 -5.57 -6.96 8.51
N ASP A 95 -4.33 -6.47 8.59
CA ASP A 95 -4.00 -5.12 8.14
C ASP A 95 -4.17 -4.97 6.61
N PHE A 96 -3.71 -5.91 5.79
CA PHE A 96 -3.93 -5.84 4.34
C PHE A 96 -5.39 -5.97 3.94
N THR A 97 -6.19 -6.72 4.70
CA THR A 97 -7.65 -6.76 4.50
C THR A 97 -8.24 -5.37 4.70
N GLU A 98 -7.81 -4.67 5.75
CA GLU A 98 -8.25 -3.29 5.99
C GLU A 98 -7.79 -2.32 4.89
N VAL A 99 -6.58 -2.48 4.37
CA VAL A 99 -6.10 -1.69 3.22
C VAL A 99 -7.02 -1.87 2.00
N THR A 100 -7.44 -3.10 1.67
CA THR A 100 -8.36 -3.34 0.55
C THR A 100 -9.76 -2.76 0.80
N ARG A 101 -10.20 -2.71 2.07
CA ARG A 101 -11.46 -2.04 2.46
C ARG A 101 -11.37 -0.52 2.26
N LEU A 102 -10.24 0.09 2.62
CA LEU A 102 -10.00 1.53 2.49
C LEU A 102 -9.69 1.95 1.05
N ARG A 103 -9.04 1.07 0.26
CA ARG A 103 -8.63 1.31 -1.13
C ARG A 103 -9.16 0.22 -2.06
N PRO A 104 -10.48 0.15 -2.29
CA PRO A 104 -11.10 -0.92 -3.09
C PRO A 104 -10.75 -0.87 -4.59
N GLN A 105 -10.08 0.18 -5.05
CA GLN A 105 -9.61 0.35 -6.42
C GLN A 105 -8.09 0.22 -6.57
N SER A 106 -7.36 -0.12 -5.51
CA SER A 106 -5.91 -0.33 -5.57
C SER A 106 -5.60 -1.78 -5.91
N ALA A 107 -5.07 -2.03 -7.12
CA ALA A 107 -4.62 -3.38 -7.48
C ALA A 107 -3.48 -3.85 -6.57
N GLU A 108 -2.57 -2.95 -6.18
CA GLU A 108 -1.48 -3.24 -5.25
C GLU A 108 -1.99 -3.76 -3.90
N ALA A 109 -3.04 -3.14 -3.33
CA ALA A 109 -3.64 -3.62 -2.09
C ALA A 109 -4.11 -5.08 -2.20
N TYR A 110 -4.77 -5.41 -3.30
CA TYR A 110 -5.22 -6.78 -3.56
C TYR A 110 -4.06 -7.75 -3.83
N VAL A 111 -2.97 -7.30 -4.46
CA VAL A 111 -1.74 -8.10 -4.62
C VAL A 111 -1.14 -8.45 -3.26
N ASN A 112 -1.03 -7.47 -2.35
CA ASN A 112 -0.47 -7.70 -1.02
C ASN A 112 -1.37 -8.59 -0.15
N LEU A 113 -2.69 -8.44 -0.26
CA LEU A 113 -3.65 -9.35 0.36
C LEU A 113 -3.52 -10.78 -0.17
N ALA A 114 -3.47 -10.96 -1.49
CA ALA A 114 -3.31 -12.26 -2.13
C ALA A 114 -2.03 -12.98 -1.68
N LYS A 115 -0.91 -12.26 -1.61
CA LYS A 115 0.37 -12.79 -1.09
C LYS A 115 0.23 -13.25 0.36
N SER A 116 -0.44 -12.48 1.20
CA SER A 116 -0.64 -12.81 2.61
C SER A 116 -1.53 -14.04 2.79
N GLN A 117 -2.61 -14.14 2.01
CA GLN A 117 -3.49 -15.31 1.97
C GLN A 117 -2.77 -16.56 1.45
N LEU A 118 -1.88 -16.41 0.47
CA LEU A 118 -1.06 -17.49 -0.06
C LEU A 118 -0.12 -18.08 1.01
N VAL A 119 0.51 -17.22 1.82
CA VAL A 119 1.34 -17.66 2.95
C VAL A 119 0.50 -18.42 3.98
N PHE A 120 -0.75 -18.00 4.19
CA PHE A 120 -1.71 -18.69 5.05
C PHE A 120 -2.32 -19.95 4.40
N LYS A 121 -1.92 -20.29 3.16
CA LYS A 121 -2.43 -21.40 2.35
C LYS A 121 -3.93 -21.35 2.05
N ASP A 122 -4.54 -20.17 2.16
CA ASP A 122 -5.90 -19.95 1.69
C ASP A 122 -5.87 -19.65 0.19
N TYR A 123 -5.65 -20.71 -0.60
CA TYR A 123 -5.47 -20.61 -2.04
C TYR A 123 -6.72 -20.10 -2.76
N ARG A 124 -7.92 -20.41 -2.25
CA ARG A 124 -9.18 -19.94 -2.84
C ARG A 124 -9.34 -18.42 -2.64
N ALA A 125 -9.14 -17.93 -1.42
CA ALA A 125 -9.22 -16.49 -1.16
C ALA A 125 -8.08 -15.73 -1.87
N ALA A 126 -6.87 -16.30 -1.88
CA ALA A 126 -5.73 -15.72 -2.60
C ALA A 126 -6.02 -15.57 -4.10
N LEU A 127 -6.66 -16.57 -4.72
CA LEU A 127 -7.04 -16.51 -6.14
C LEU A 127 -8.03 -15.37 -6.39
N GLN A 128 -9.07 -15.25 -5.54
CA GLN A 128 -10.05 -14.18 -5.66
C GLN A 128 -9.42 -12.79 -5.57
N SER A 129 -8.54 -12.58 -4.57
CA SER A 129 -7.82 -11.31 -4.40
C SER A 129 -6.90 -11.03 -5.60
N ALA A 130 -6.14 -12.02 -6.07
CA ALA A 130 -5.25 -11.86 -7.22
C ALA A 130 -6.03 -11.58 -8.52
N THR A 131 -7.15 -12.25 -8.74
CA THR A 131 -8.06 -11.98 -9.87
C THR A 131 -8.67 -10.58 -9.77
N LYS A 132 -9.00 -10.10 -8.57
CA LYS A 132 -9.47 -8.72 -8.40
C LYS A 132 -8.38 -7.71 -8.78
N ALA A 133 -7.13 -7.98 -8.43
CA ALA A 133 -6.00 -7.14 -8.84
C ALA A 133 -5.82 -7.11 -10.36
N THR A 134 -5.94 -8.25 -11.07
CA THR A 134 -5.86 -8.28 -12.54
C THR A 134 -7.05 -7.60 -13.22
N GLN A 135 -8.23 -7.59 -12.60
CA GLN A 135 -9.38 -6.84 -13.11
C GLN A 135 -9.17 -5.32 -13.00
N LEU A 136 -8.53 -4.86 -11.92
CA LEU A 136 -8.24 -3.44 -11.70
C LEU A 136 -7.09 -2.96 -12.59
N GLU A 137 -6.02 -3.76 -12.68
CA GLU A 137 -4.85 -3.48 -13.51
C GLU A 137 -4.47 -4.74 -14.31
N PRO A 138 -5.03 -4.89 -15.53
CA PRO A 138 -4.77 -6.07 -16.37
C PRO A 138 -3.31 -6.25 -16.78
N GLN A 139 -2.51 -5.19 -16.75
CA GLN A 139 -1.09 -5.21 -17.10
C GLN A 139 -0.18 -5.41 -15.89
N ASN A 140 -0.74 -5.55 -14.68
CA ASN A 140 0.05 -5.77 -13.47
C ASN A 140 0.66 -7.19 -13.49
N GLN A 141 1.95 -7.25 -13.83
CA GLN A 141 2.66 -8.51 -13.97
C GLN A 141 2.68 -9.32 -12.65
N ASN A 142 2.77 -8.65 -11.51
CA ASN A 142 2.74 -9.34 -10.20
C ASN A 142 1.40 -10.03 -9.96
N ALA A 143 0.29 -9.36 -10.28
CA ALA A 143 -1.05 -9.92 -10.14
C ALA A 143 -1.25 -11.13 -11.09
N LEU A 144 -0.82 -11.03 -12.34
CA LEU A 144 -0.88 -12.11 -13.33
C LEU A 144 -0.08 -13.34 -12.88
N LEU A 145 1.15 -13.13 -12.39
CA LEU A 145 1.99 -14.21 -11.88
C LEU A 145 1.37 -14.90 -10.66
N LEU A 146 0.75 -14.15 -9.76
CA LEU A 146 0.05 -14.71 -8.60
C LEU A 146 -1.12 -15.59 -9.04
N VAL A 147 -1.96 -15.14 -9.96
CA VAL A 147 -3.08 -15.94 -10.48
C VAL A 147 -2.57 -17.26 -11.06
N GLN A 148 -1.57 -17.20 -11.94
CA GLN A 148 -1.01 -18.40 -12.58
C GLN A 148 -0.39 -19.36 -11.56
N LEU A 149 0.36 -18.84 -10.58
CA LEU A 149 0.96 -19.63 -9.52
C LEU A 149 -0.12 -20.34 -8.68
N ILE A 150 -1.14 -19.60 -8.24
CA ILE A 150 -2.21 -20.12 -7.40
C ILE A 150 -3.02 -21.19 -8.14
N GLN A 151 -3.33 -20.97 -9.42
CA GLN A 151 -4.02 -21.95 -10.26
C GLN A 151 -3.23 -23.26 -10.37
N ARG A 152 -1.92 -23.19 -10.65
CA ARG A 152 -1.07 -24.40 -10.68
C ARG A 152 -1.04 -25.15 -9.35
N ILE A 153 -1.02 -24.43 -8.23
CA ILE A 153 -1.09 -25.05 -6.89
C ILE A 153 -2.43 -25.76 -6.70
N LEU A 154 -3.54 -25.15 -7.10
CA LEU A 154 -4.88 -25.74 -6.99
C LEU A 154 -5.04 -26.97 -7.91
N GLU A 155 -4.52 -26.90 -9.13
CA GLU A 155 -4.52 -28.02 -10.09
C GLU A 155 -3.69 -29.20 -9.59
N SER A 156 -2.45 -28.94 -9.14
CA SER A 156 -1.56 -29.99 -8.62
C SER A 156 -2.07 -30.62 -7.31
N SER A 157 -2.86 -29.91 -6.53
CA SER A 157 -3.47 -30.42 -5.30
C SER A 157 -4.82 -31.10 -5.49
N GLY A 158 -5.33 -31.16 -6.72
CA GLY A 158 -6.64 -31.77 -7.04
C GLY A 158 -7.84 -30.99 -6.48
N MET A 159 -7.66 -29.72 -6.09
CA MET A 159 -8.69 -28.87 -5.48
C MET A 159 -9.51 -28.05 -6.50
N VAL A 160 -9.38 -28.35 -7.78
CA VAL A 160 -10.15 -27.71 -8.85
C VAL A 160 -11.52 -28.40 -8.93
N GLU A 161 -12.57 -27.69 -8.54
CA GLU A 161 -13.94 -28.07 -8.89
C GLU A 161 -14.06 -28.03 -10.42
N LYS A 162 -14.32 -29.19 -11.02
CA LYS A 162 -14.67 -29.33 -12.43
C LYS A 162 -16.03 -28.69 -12.71
#